data_AF-A0A1F6IBN7-F1
#
_entry.id   AF-A0A1F6IBN7-F1
#
_cell.length_a   1.000
_cell.length_b   1.000
_cell.length_c   1.000
_cell.angle_alpha   90.00
_cell.angle_beta   90.00
_cell.angle_gamma   90.00
#
_symmetry.space_group_name_H-M   'P 1'
#
loop_
_entity.id
_entity.type
_entity.pdbx_description
1 polymer ?
#
loop_
_entity_poly.entity_id
_entity_poly.type
_entity_poly.pdbx_seq_one_letter_code
_entity_poly.pdbx_strand_id
1 'polypeptide(L)'
;MISQSSFLWQNISLLQKFQFPWRLLSLVVFSSALLGALVVSAVPKNYKKYAVGIFIFVVLFFSKDYMHAKGYLYKDDSFFSGIYNGTTDTGESSPIWSVRFMEKEPKSHIEILDGKATIKEMERKNTNHTYKIFAVDNTKFRENTLYFPGWSIIVDGKTVPIEFQDPNSRGLITFYVPKGEHIVLASFGETKLRFFADIITLMSIVGVLAFLSLGRLINKL
;
A
#
# COMPACT_ATOMS: atom_id res chain seq x y z
N MET A 1 -2.99 26.87 2.15
CA MET A 1 -2.38 27.58 3.30
C MET A 1 -2.90 29.01 3.26
N ILE A 2 -3.27 29.60 4.40
CA ILE A 2 -3.76 30.98 4.44
C ILE A 2 -2.55 31.93 4.61
N SER A 3 -2.62 33.10 3.97
CA SER A 3 -1.51 34.06 3.86
C SER A 3 -0.95 34.49 5.23
N GLN A 4 -1.82 34.59 6.24
CA GLN A 4 -1.52 35.02 7.61
C GLN A 4 -0.53 34.08 8.31
N SER A 5 -0.52 32.79 7.94
CA SER A 5 0.36 31.79 8.56
C SER A 5 1.67 31.58 7.80
N SER A 6 1.85 32.21 6.62
CA SER A 6 2.96 31.93 5.70
C SER A 6 4.33 32.09 6.34
N PHE A 7 4.51 33.12 7.18
CA PHE A 7 5.75 33.37 7.92
C PHE A 7 6.17 32.18 8.79
N LEU A 8 5.25 31.52 9.50
CA LEU A 8 5.57 30.36 10.33
C LEU A 8 6.04 29.18 9.48
N TRP A 9 5.34 28.90 8.38
CA TRP A 9 5.68 27.81 7.47
C TRP A 9 7.01 28.03 6.74
N GLN A 10 7.35 29.28 6.42
CA GLN A 10 8.60 29.61 5.74
C GLN A 10 9.81 29.57 6.69
N ASN A 11 9.63 29.92 7.96
CA ASN A 11 10.74 30.02 8.91
C ASN A 11 10.96 28.75 9.76
N ILE A 12 9.96 27.88 9.90
CA ILE A 12 10.07 26.68 10.73
C ILE A 12 10.24 25.44 9.83
N SER A 13 11.48 24.97 9.70
CA SER A 13 11.82 23.83 8.83
C SER A 13 11.09 22.54 9.21
N LEU A 14 10.73 22.34 10.48
CA LEU A 14 9.93 21.20 10.91
C LEU A 14 8.54 21.20 10.28
N LEU A 15 7.90 22.37 10.15
CA LEU A 15 6.57 22.49 9.55
C LEU A 15 6.60 22.13 8.06
N GLN A 16 7.68 22.45 7.36
CA GLN A 16 7.86 22.15 5.93
C GLN A 16 7.94 20.64 5.63
N LYS A 17 8.26 19.82 6.63
CA LYS A 17 8.34 18.35 6.48
C LYS A 17 7.00 17.64 6.59
N PHE A 18 5.92 18.33 6.98
CA PHE A 18 4.59 17.73 7.04
C PHE A 18 3.99 17.62 5.63
N GLN A 19 3.97 16.40 5.08
CA GLN A 19 3.33 16.09 3.80
C GLN A 19 1.81 16.36 3.82
N PHE A 20 1.19 16.27 5.00
CA PHE A 20 -0.26 16.36 5.19
C PHE A 20 -0.62 17.33 6.33
N PRO A 21 -0.62 18.65 6.08
CA PRO A 21 -0.84 19.66 7.12
C PRO A 21 -2.23 19.56 7.78
N TRP A 22 -3.21 18.95 7.11
CA TRP A 22 -4.52 18.67 7.70
C TRP A 22 -4.49 17.67 8.86
N ARG A 23 -3.37 16.97 9.13
CA ARG A 23 -3.21 16.18 10.36
C ARG A 23 -3.31 17.05 11.63
N LEU A 24 -2.98 18.34 11.53
CA LEU A 24 -3.18 19.30 12.62
C LEU A 24 -4.66 19.61 12.89
N LEU A 25 -5.57 19.27 11.95
CA LEU A 25 -7.00 19.49 12.11
C LEU A 25 -7.57 18.71 13.30
N SER A 26 -7.02 17.54 13.63
CA SER A 26 -7.44 16.77 14.82
C SER A 26 -7.25 17.57 16.11
N LEU A 27 -6.12 18.28 16.25
CA LEU A 27 -5.88 19.15 17.39
C LEU A 27 -6.86 20.33 17.41
N VAL A 28 -7.14 20.92 16.25
CA VAL A 28 -8.12 22.00 16.11
C VAL A 28 -9.51 21.53 16.51
N VAL A 29 -9.98 20.39 16.01
CA VAL A 29 -11.30 19.81 16.36
C VAL A 29 -11.41 19.58 17.86
N PHE A 30 -10.41 18.95 18.47
CA PHE A 30 -10.41 18.72 19.92
C PHE A 30 -10.44 20.05 20.70
N SER A 31 -9.57 20.99 20.33
CA SER A 31 -9.47 22.28 21.03
C SER A 31 -10.74 23.11 20.88
N SER A 32 -11.34 23.14 19.69
CA SER A 32 -12.62 23.83 19.44
C SER A 32 -13.78 23.17 20.18
N ALA A 33 -13.83 21.84 20.29
CA ALA A 33 -14.84 21.14 21.08
C ALA A 33 -14.69 21.46 22.57
N LEU A 34 -13.46 21.46 23.10
CA LEU A 34 -13.18 21.82 24.49
C LEU A 34 -13.56 23.28 24.77
N LEU A 35 -13.18 24.21 23.90
CA LEU A 35 -13.55 25.62 24.03
C LEU A 35 -15.07 25.82 23.98
N GLY A 36 -15.77 25.13 23.08
CA GLY A 36 -17.24 25.14 23.03
C GLY A 36 -17.86 24.67 24.34
N ALA A 37 -17.36 23.57 24.91
CA ALA A 37 -17.80 23.07 26.21
C ALA A 37 -17.52 24.07 27.35
N LEU A 38 -16.34 24.71 27.35
CA LEU A 38 -16.00 25.72 28.35
C LEU A 38 -16.93 26.94 28.27
N VAL A 39 -17.21 27.45 27.06
CA VAL A 39 -18.14 28.56 26.85
C VAL A 39 -19.52 28.22 27.39
N VAL A 40 -20.05 27.03 27.06
CA VAL A 40 -21.34 26.57 27.58
C VAL A 40 -21.30 26.37 29.10
N SER A 41 -20.17 25.91 29.65
CA SER A 41 -20.03 25.65 31.08
C SER A 41 -20.16 26.92 31.93
N ALA A 42 -19.66 28.05 31.40
CA ALA A 42 -19.70 29.37 32.03
C ALA A 42 -21.10 30.01 32.05
N VAL A 43 -22.05 29.48 31.27
CA VAL A 43 -23.45 29.96 31.25
C VAL A 43 -24.18 29.53 32.55
N PRO A 44 -24.95 30.44 33.20
CA PRO A 44 -25.73 30.10 34.38
C PRO A 44 -26.68 28.92 34.14
N LYS A 45 -26.89 28.10 35.18
CA LYS A 45 -27.63 26.82 35.08
C LYS A 45 -29.02 26.96 34.44
N ASN A 46 -29.71 28.07 34.70
CA ASN A 46 -31.06 28.34 34.19
C ASN A 46 -31.10 28.58 32.66
N TYR A 47 -29.99 29.01 32.06
CA TYR A 47 -29.89 29.33 30.64
C TYR A 47 -29.10 28.30 29.82
N LYS A 48 -28.43 27.36 30.49
CA LYS A 48 -27.51 26.40 29.87
C LYS A 48 -28.14 25.58 28.74
N LYS A 49 -29.39 25.13 28.90
CA LYS A 49 -30.13 24.40 27.85
C LYS A 49 -30.35 25.22 26.58
N TYR A 50 -30.63 26.52 26.73
CA TYR A 50 -30.81 27.43 25.59
C TYR A 50 -29.47 27.74 24.92
N ALA A 51 -28.41 27.93 25.71
CA ALA A 51 -27.05 28.12 25.18
C ALA A 51 -26.59 26.91 24.36
N VAL A 52 -26.84 25.68 24.83
CA VAL A 52 -26.58 24.45 24.07
C VAL A 52 -27.40 24.42 22.78
N GLY A 53 -28.70 24.73 22.85
CA GLY A 53 -29.57 24.76 21.68
C GLY A 53 -29.11 25.77 20.62
N ILE A 54 -28.75 26.99 21.04
CA ILE A 54 -28.19 28.03 20.17
C ILE A 54 -26.86 27.57 19.58
N PHE A 55 -25.98 26.98 20.38
CA PHE A 55 -24.69 26.49 19.91
C PHE A 55 -24.85 25.43 18.82
N ILE A 56 -25.73 24.43 19.04
CA ILE A 56 -26.05 23.41 18.04
C ILE A 56 -26.62 24.06 16.78
N PHE A 57 -27.56 25.00 16.93
CA PHE A 57 -28.16 25.71 15.80
C PHE A 57 -27.10 26.46 14.98
N VAL A 58 -26.20 27.19 15.63
CA VAL A 58 -25.10 27.92 14.98
C VAL A 58 -24.20 26.95 14.22
N VAL A 59 -23.78 25.84 14.84
CA VAL A 59 -22.95 24.82 14.18
C VAL A 59 -23.63 24.26 12.94
N LEU A 60 -24.91 23.88 13.03
CA LEU A 60 -25.67 23.37 11.89
C LEU A 60 -25.86 24.41 10.80
N PHE A 61 -26.16 25.67 11.17
CA PHE A 61 -26.36 26.76 10.23
C PHE A 61 -25.10 27.04 9.40
N PHE A 62 -23.93 27.07 10.02
CA PHE A 62 -22.66 27.26 9.30
C PHE A 62 -22.18 26.01 8.56
N SER A 63 -22.62 24.82 8.97
CA SER A 63 -22.22 23.56 8.33
C SER A 63 -23.12 23.16 7.16
N LYS A 64 -24.30 23.76 7.01
CA LYS A 64 -25.34 23.35 6.03
C LYS A 64 -24.81 23.21 4.60
N ASP A 65 -23.93 24.13 4.19
CA ASP A 65 -23.41 24.18 2.81
C ASP A 65 -22.36 23.08 2.55
N TYR A 66 -21.87 22.42 3.60
CA TYR A 66 -20.95 21.29 3.53
C TYR A 66 -21.65 19.92 3.63
N MET A 67 -22.97 19.90 3.88
CA MET A 67 -23.74 18.65 4.09
C MET A 67 -24.20 17.98 2.78
N HIS A 68 -23.80 18.49 1.62
CA HIS A 68 -24.14 17.91 0.33
C HIS A 68 -22.88 17.66 -0.51
N ALA A 69 -22.93 16.68 -1.40
CA ALA A 69 -21.86 16.44 -2.35
C ALA A 69 -21.74 17.65 -3.28
N LYS A 70 -20.52 18.22 -3.39
CA LYS A 70 -20.24 19.35 -4.30
C LYS A 70 -20.38 18.95 -5.78
N GLY A 71 -20.23 17.67 -6.09
CA GLY A 71 -20.41 17.11 -7.42
C GLY A 71 -20.19 15.60 -7.41
N TYR A 72 -20.70 14.94 -8.45
CA TYR A 72 -20.52 13.51 -8.66
C TYR A 72 -19.60 13.30 -9.87
N LEU A 73 -18.59 12.45 -9.70
CA LEU A 73 -17.71 12.06 -10.78
C LEU A 73 -18.22 10.74 -11.36
N TYR A 74 -18.76 10.78 -12.57
CA TYR A 74 -19.16 9.57 -13.30
C TYR A 74 -17.97 9.09 -14.13
N LYS A 75 -17.62 7.81 -13.94
CA LYS A 75 -16.54 7.12 -14.65
C LYS A 75 -17.06 5.74 -15.02
N ASP A 76 -16.78 5.32 -16.27
CA ASP A 76 -17.07 3.96 -16.71
C ASP A 76 -16.28 2.93 -15.91
N ASP A 77 -16.78 1.70 -15.79
CA ASP A 77 -16.11 0.63 -15.06
C ASP A 77 -14.67 0.37 -15.54
N SER A 78 -14.41 0.61 -16.83
CA SER A 78 -13.07 0.50 -17.44
C SER A 78 -12.04 1.45 -16.82
N PHE A 79 -12.48 2.57 -16.26
CA PHE A 79 -11.62 3.50 -15.53
C PHE A 79 -11.06 2.86 -14.25
N PHE A 80 -11.83 2.01 -13.57
CA PHE A 80 -11.44 1.37 -12.32
C PHE A 80 -10.70 0.05 -12.53
N SER A 81 -10.80 -0.55 -13.72
CA SER A 81 -10.04 -1.76 -14.07
C SER A 81 -8.62 -1.47 -14.55
N GLY A 82 -8.32 -0.23 -14.94
CA GLY A 82 -7.00 0.20 -15.40
C GLY A 82 -6.04 0.57 -14.27
N ILE A 83 -4.78 0.78 -14.63
CA ILE A 83 -3.78 1.31 -13.70
C ILE A 83 -4.15 2.75 -13.33
N TYR A 84 -4.29 3.00 -12.03
CA TYR A 84 -4.62 4.32 -11.50
C TYR A 84 -3.45 5.30 -11.70
N ASN A 85 -3.54 6.14 -12.73
CA ASN A 85 -2.56 7.20 -13.03
C ASN A 85 -2.80 8.47 -12.19
N GLY A 86 -2.99 8.34 -10.87
CA GLY A 86 -3.25 9.47 -9.98
C GLY A 86 -2.04 9.87 -9.12
N THR A 87 -2.17 11.02 -8.46
CA THR A 87 -1.07 11.71 -7.73
C THR A 87 -0.65 11.06 -6.41
N THR A 88 -1.32 9.99 -5.97
CA THR A 88 -1.13 9.44 -4.63
C THR A 88 -0.09 8.32 -4.58
N ASP A 89 0.13 7.59 -5.68
CA ASP A 89 1.15 6.54 -5.69
C ASP A 89 2.41 7.05 -6.38
N THR A 90 3.33 7.59 -5.58
CA THR A 90 4.67 7.92 -6.06
C THR A 90 5.58 6.69 -6.02
N GLY A 91 5.05 5.48 -6.25
CA GLY A 91 5.75 4.21 -6.04
C GLY A 91 6.07 3.93 -4.58
N GLU A 92 5.24 4.44 -3.67
CA GLU A 92 5.41 4.24 -2.22
C GLU A 92 5.20 2.78 -1.84
N SER A 93 4.42 2.05 -2.63
CA SER A 93 4.19 0.62 -2.49
C SER A 93 5.20 -0.23 -3.28
N SER A 94 6.11 0.40 -4.02
CA SER A 94 7.11 -0.33 -4.81
C SER A 94 8.22 -0.91 -3.92
N PRO A 95 8.71 -2.13 -4.20
CA PRO A 95 9.85 -2.68 -3.50
C PRO A 95 11.08 -1.78 -3.65
N ILE A 96 11.96 -1.76 -2.64
CA ILE A 96 13.22 -1.01 -2.66
C ILE A 96 14.16 -1.37 -3.84
N TRP A 97 13.91 -2.51 -4.48
CA TRP A 97 14.69 -3.03 -5.60
C TRP A 97 14.30 -2.41 -6.94
N SER A 98 13.13 -1.78 -7.03
CA SER A 98 12.63 -1.20 -8.27
C SER A 98 12.87 0.29 -8.34
N VAL A 99 12.70 0.82 -9.55
CA VAL A 99 12.53 2.26 -9.71
C VAL A 99 11.20 2.68 -9.09
N ARG A 100 11.21 3.89 -8.54
CA ARG A 100 10.05 4.49 -7.85
C ARG A 100 8.90 4.78 -8.82
N PHE A 101 9.15 4.90 -10.12
CA PHE A 101 8.11 5.10 -11.11
C PHE A 101 8.41 4.24 -12.33
N MET A 102 7.47 3.37 -12.71
CA MET A 102 7.55 2.70 -14.00
C MET A 102 7.05 3.67 -15.08
N GLU A 103 7.99 4.22 -15.86
CA GLU A 103 7.68 5.21 -16.90
C GLU A 103 6.82 4.66 -18.04
N LYS A 104 6.82 3.33 -18.22
CA LYS A 104 6.12 2.65 -19.31
C LYS A 104 5.43 1.40 -18.79
N GLU A 105 4.19 1.24 -19.18
CA GLU A 105 3.44 0.01 -18.96
C GLU A 105 4.00 -1.10 -19.87
N PRO A 106 4.23 -2.31 -19.34
CA PRO A 106 4.68 -3.45 -20.14
C PRO A 106 3.59 -3.91 -21.12
N LYS A 107 3.98 -4.44 -22.28
CA LYS A 107 3.03 -4.90 -23.30
C LYS A 107 2.43 -6.26 -22.98
N SER A 108 3.13 -7.04 -22.15
CA SER A 108 2.75 -8.39 -21.73
C SER A 108 3.33 -8.71 -20.36
N HIS A 109 2.82 -9.73 -19.69
CA HIS A 109 3.35 -10.15 -18.38
C HIS A 109 4.78 -10.68 -18.43
N ILE A 110 5.21 -11.21 -19.57
CA ILE A 110 6.58 -11.67 -19.81
C ILE A 110 7.01 -11.21 -21.21
N GLU A 111 8.25 -10.76 -21.35
CA GLU A 111 8.81 -10.21 -22.58
C GLU A 111 10.16 -10.86 -22.89
N ILE A 112 10.49 -10.90 -24.17
CA ILE A 112 11.80 -11.35 -24.67
C ILE A 112 12.71 -10.13 -24.73
N LEU A 113 13.84 -10.17 -24.03
CA LEU A 113 14.84 -9.10 -24.06
C LEU A 113 15.92 -9.35 -25.12
N ASP A 114 16.35 -10.60 -25.25
CA ASP A 114 17.42 -11.00 -26.18
C ASP A 114 17.22 -12.47 -26.59
N GLY A 115 17.41 -12.79 -27.87
CA GLY A 115 17.13 -14.10 -28.47
C GLY A 115 15.77 -14.19 -29.17
N LYS A 116 15.40 -15.42 -29.57
CA LYS A 116 14.15 -15.70 -30.31
C LYS A 116 13.36 -16.80 -29.62
N ALA A 117 12.14 -16.49 -29.22
CA ALA A 117 11.25 -17.46 -28.61
C ALA A 117 9.77 -17.17 -28.89
N THR A 118 8.94 -18.18 -28.68
CA THR A 118 7.48 -18.06 -28.63
C THR A 118 7.01 -18.36 -27.21
N ILE A 119 6.16 -17.49 -26.67
CA ILE A 119 5.63 -17.62 -25.31
C ILE A 119 4.12 -17.90 -25.38
N LYS A 120 3.67 -18.87 -24.60
CA LYS A 120 2.25 -19.11 -24.32
C LYS A 120 2.00 -19.06 -22.82
N GLU A 121 1.25 -18.07 -22.36
CA GLU A 121 0.76 -18.00 -20.98
C GLU A 121 -0.25 -19.14 -20.72
N MET A 122 0.00 -19.93 -19.67
CA MET A 122 -0.86 -21.07 -19.32
C MET A 122 -1.79 -20.73 -18.17
N GLU A 123 -1.24 -20.25 -17.06
CA GLU A 123 -1.99 -19.90 -15.85
C GLU A 123 -1.28 -18.77 -15.13
N ARG A 124 -2.04 -17.79 -14.63
CA ARG A 124 -1.53 -16.70 -13.81
C ARG A 124 -2.36 -16.56 -12.54
N LYS A 125 -1.73 -16.79 -11.40
CA LYS A 125 -2.23 -16.57 -10.04
C LYS A 125 -1.36 -15.54 -9.35
N ASN A 126 -1.83 -14.96 -8.24
CA ASN A 126 -1.09 -13.92 -7.50
C ASN A 126 0.34 -14.32 -7.08
N THR A 127 0.59 -15.61 -6.86
CA THR A 127 1.89 -16.12 -6.40
C THR A 127 2.56 -17.08 -7.39
N ASN A 128 1.88 -17.46 -8.47
CA ASN A 128 2.38 -18.46 -9.42
C ASN A 128 2.01 -18.07 -10.85
N HIS A 129 2.99 -17.92 -11.73
CA HIS A 129 2.81 -17.62 -13.15
C HIS A 129 3.46 -18.73 -13.97
N THR A 130 2.68 -19.39 -14.82
CA THR A 130 3.14 -20.52 -15.63
C THR A 130 3.11 -20.17 -17.10
N TYR A 131 4.25 -20.36 -17.75
CA TYR A 131 4.45 -20.12 -19.18
C TYR A 131 4.99 -21.37 -19.85
N LYS A 132 4.50 -21.63 -21.05
CA LYS A 132 5.10 -22.57 -21.98
C LYS A 132 5.93 -21.78 -22.99
N ILE A 133 7.24 -22.00 -23.00
CA ILE A 133 8.18 -21.25 -23.82
C ILE A 133 8.85 -22.19 -24.82
N PHE A 134 8.88 -21.79 -26.09
CA PHE A 134 9.69 -22.43 -27.12
C PHE A 134 10.81 -21.47 -27.52
N ALA A 135 12.03 -21.70 -27.05
CA ALA A 135 13.20 -20.89 -27.31
C ALA A 135 14.05 -21.49 -28.44
N VAL A 136 14.39 -20.69 -29.44
CA VAL A 136 15.20 -21.11 -30.61
C VAL A 136 16.69 -21.12 -30.28
N ASP A 137 17.11 -20.25 -29.37
CA ASP A 137 18.45 -20.09 -28.82
C ASP A 137 18.38 -19.81 -27.30
N ASN A 138 19.53 -19.62 -26.65
CA ASN A 138 19.55 -19.22 -25.24
C ASN A 138 19.00 -17.79 -25.12
N THR A 139 17.74 -17.67 -24.69
CA THR A 139 16.96 -16.43 -24.74
C THR A 139 16.85 -15.82 -23.35
N LYS A 140 17.06 -14.51 -23.23
CA LYS A 140 16.83 -13.73 -22.01
C LYS A 140 15.39 -13.25 -21.98
N PHE A 141 14.69 -13.53 -20.89
CA PHE A 141 13.33 -13.08 -20.64
C PHE A 141 13.28 -12.08 -19.50
N ARG A 142 12.24 -11.26 -19.51
CA ARG A 142 11.83 -10.40 -18.40
C ARG A 142 10.40 -10.74 -18.00
N GLU A 143 10.23 -11.20 -16.78
CA GLU A 143 8.93 -11.26 -16.13
C GLU A 143 8.60 -9.86 -15.58
N ASN A 144 7.53 -9.26 -16.08
CA ASN A 144 7.05 -7.93 -15.71
C ASN A 144 6.27 -7.96 -14.38
N THR A 145 6.86 -8.63 -13.40
CA THR A 145 6.46 -8.64 -11.99
C THR A 145 7.57 -7.99 -11.18
N LEU A 146 7.24 -7.03 -10.33
CA LEU A 146 8.22 -6.37 -9.46
C LEU A 146 8.87 -7.40 -8.52
N TYR A 147 10.19 -7.38 -8.47
CA TYR A 147 10.96 -8.26 -7.62
C TYR A 147 10.75 -7.93 -6.14
N PHE A 148 10.45 -8.97 -5.38
CA PHE A 148 10.46 -8.97 -3.93
C PHE A 148 11.14 -10.27 -3.46
N PRO A 149 11.87 -10.25 -2.33
CA PRO A 149 12.47 -11.47 -1.79
C PRO A 149 11.42 -12.58 -1.63
N GLY A 150 11.69 -13.76 -2.20
CA GLY A 150 10.77 -14.91 -2.23
C GLY A 150 10.35 -15.32 -3.64
N TRP A 151 10.49 -14.44 -4.64
CA TRP A 151 10.32 -14.83 -6.03
C TRP A 151 11.47 -15.72 -6.52
N SER A 152 11.10 -16.77 -7.25
CA SER A 152 12.01 -17.70 -7.90
C SER A 152 11.49 -18.06 -9.29
N ILE A 153 12.42 -18.35 -10.21
CA ILE A 153 12.09 -18.87 -11.54
C ILE A 153 12.53 -20.32 -11.61
N ILE A 154 11.62 -21.18 -12.05
CA ILE A 154 11.81 -22.62 -12.18
C ILE A 154 11.60 -22.97 -13.64
N VAL A 155 12.61 -23.58 -14.28
CA VAL A 155 12.57 -24.06 -15.66
C VAL A 155 12.65 -25.58 -15.61
N ASP A 156 11.60 -26.26 -16.08
CA ASP A 156 11.45 -27.73 -16.04
C ASP A 156 11.76 -28.36 -14.67
N GLY A 157 11.25 -27.73 -13.61
CA GLY A 157 11.44 -28.19 -12.23
C GLY A 157 12.77 -27.82 -11.59
N LYS A 158 13.68 -27.13 -12.30
CA LYS A 158 14.95 -26.66 -11.75
C LYS A 158 14.94 -25.14 -11.56
N THR A 159 15.29 -24.67 -10.37
CA THR A 159 15.45 -23.24 -10.11
C THR A 159 16.62 -22.69 -10.91
N VAL A 160 16.38 -21.61 -11.64
CA VAL A 160 17.41 -20.88 -12.41
C VAL A 160 17.76 -19.58 -11.69
N PRO A 161 19.00 -19.07 -11.85
CA PRO A 161 19.36 -17.77 -11.32
C PRO A 161 18.51 -16.67 -11.96
N ILE A 162 18.20 -15.66 -11.15
CA ILE A 162 17.48 -14.46 -11.57
C ILE A 162 18.36 -13.23 -11.39
N GLU A 163 18.17 -12.23 -12.23
CA GLU A 163 18.79 -10.91 -12.13
C GLU A 163 17.68 -9.85 -12.08
N PHE A 164 17.79 -8.89 -11.17
CA PHE A 164 16.77 -7.88 -10.91
C PHE A 164 17.35 -6.48 -10.60
N GLN A 165 18.66 -6.30 -10.73
CA GLN A 165 19.37 -5.03 -10.60
C GLN A 165 20.03 -4.58 -11.92
N ASP A 166 19.75 -5.27 -13.04
CA ASP A 166 20.12 -4.80 -14.38
C ASP A 166 19.60 -3.36 -14.58
N PRO A 167 20.47 -2.39 -14.95
CA PRO A 167 20.07 -1.01 -15.20
C PRO A 167 18.90 -0.86 -16.18
N ASN A 168 18.77 -1.77 -17.16
CA ASN A 168 17.72 -1.73 -18.18
C ASN A 168 16.40 -2.37 -17.71
N SER A 169 16.38 -3.05 -16.57
CA SER A 169 15.20 -3.77 -16.05
C SER A 169 15.18 -3.76 -14.52
N ARG A 170 15.54 -2.62 -13.94
CA ARG A 170 15.75 -2.50 -12.50
C ARG A 170 14.48 -2.80 -11.71
N GLY A 171 14.57 -3.79 -10.83
CA GLY A 171 13.49 -4.30 -10.01
C GLY A 171 12.52 -5.24 -10.72
N LEU A 172 12.79 -5.62 -11.97
CA LEU A 172 12.04 -6.65 -12.68
C LEU A 172 12.87 -7.92 -12.78
N ILE A 173 12.20 -9.06 -12.82
CA ILE A 173 12.88 -10.37 -12.80
C ILE A 173 13.33 -10.72 -14.22
N THR A 174 14.63 -10.89 -14.42
CA THR A 174 15.21 -11.36 -15.67
C THR A 174 15.91 -12.70 -15.48
N PHE A 175 15.83 -13.57 -16.48
CA PHE A 175 16.39 -14.91 -16.44
C PHE A 175 16.62 -15.45 -17.85
N TYR A 176 17.46 -16.47 -17.96
CA TYR A 176 17.72 -17.15 -19.23
C TYR A 176 16.95 -18.47 -19.29
N VAL A 177 16.43 -18.78 -20.47
CA VAL A 177 15.89 -20.11 -20.79
C VAL A 177 16.73 -20.68 -21.93
N PRO A 178 17.28 -21.89 -21.78
CA PRO A 178 18.06 -22.52 -22.84
C PRO A 178 17.21 -22.82 -24.07
N LYS A 179 17.87 -23.15 -25.17
CA LYS A 179 17.20 -23.58 -26.41
C LYS A 179 16.36 -24.83 -26.14
N GLY A 180 15.10 -24.79 -26.56
CA GLY A 180 14.18 -25.91 -26.45
C GLY A 180 12.77 -25.49 -26.06
N GLU A 181 11.94 -26.49 -25.81
CA GLU A 181 10.60 -26.32 -25.24
C GLU A 181 10.68 -26.51 -23.73
N HIS A 182 10.22 -25.51 -22.98
CA HIS A 182 10.36 -25.46 -21.53
C HIS A 182 9.06 -25.00 -20.87
N ILE A 183 8.79 -25.53 -19.69
CA ILE A 183 7.78 -25.00 -18.78
C ILE A 183 8.49 -24.11 -17.77
N VAL A 184 8.12 -22.84 -17.77
CA VAL A 184 8.65 -21.84 -16.85
C VAL A 184 7.60 -21.47 -15.82
N LEU A 185 7.96 -21.60 -14.56
CA LEU A 185 7.15 -21.23 -13.42
C LEU A 185 7.85 -20.10 -12.65
N ALA A 186 7.24 -18.93 -12.60
CA ALA A 186 7.58 -17.91 -11.61
C ALA A 186 6.75 -18.17 -10.36
N SER A 187 7.40 -18.42 -9.22
CA SER A 187 6.72 -18.75 -7.97
C SER A 187 7.22 -17.86 -6.83
N PHE A 188 6.27 -17.31 -6.09
CA PHE A 188 6.50 -16.52 -4.88
C PHE A 188 6.33 -17.40 -3.64
N GLY A 189 7.45 -17.68 -2.99
CA GLY A 189 7.51 -18.54 -1.81
C GLY A 189 7.70 -17.79 -0.49
N GLU A 190 7.79 -18.59 0.57
CA GLU A 190 8.14 -18.13 1.91
C GLU A 190 9.58 -17.61 1.95
N THR A 191 9.82 -16.53 2.70
CA THR A 191 11.19 -16.05 2.94
C THR A 191 11.66 -16.49 4.32
N LYS A 192 12.98 -16.55 4.52
CA LYS A 192 13.54 -16.82 5.86
C LYS A 192 13.02 -15.82 6.89
N LEU A 193 12.90 -14.55 6.52
CA LEU A 193 12.39 -13.49 7.41
C LEU A 193 10.94 -13.75 7.82
N ARG A 194 10.07 -14.00 6.83
CA ARG A 194 8.64 -14.26 7.10
C ARG A 194 8.46 -15.55 7.90
N PHE A 195 9.21 -16.61 7.59
CA PHE A 195 9.23 -17.83 8.39
C PHE A 195 9.56 -17.57 9.87
N PHE A 196 10.56 -16.73 10.17
CA PHE A 196 10.85 -16.36 11.56
C PHE A 196 9.74 -15.51 12.19
N ALA A 197 9.11 -14.62 11.43
CA ALA A 197 7.97 -13.83 11.91
C ALA A 197 6.76 -14.72 12.25
N ASP A 198 6.53 -15.77 11.46
CA ASP A 198 5.48 -16.77 11.71
C ASP A 198 5.75 -17.52 13.02
N ILE A 199 7.00 -17.92 13.27
CA ILE A 199 7.40 -18.57 14.53
C ILE A 199 7.15 -17.63 15.72
N ILE A 200 7.55 -16.35 15.63
CA ILE A 200 7.33 -15.36 16.70
C ILE A 200 5.84 -15.17 16.97
N THR A 201 5.04 -15.10 15.90
CA THR A 201 3.58 -14.97 16.01
C THR A 201 2.99 -16.18 16.73
N LEU A 202 3.39 -17.39 16.35
CA LEU A 202 2.95 -18.62 16.98
C LEU A 202 3.33 -18.66 18.47
N MET A 203 4.58 -18.33 18.81
CA MET A 203 5.03 -18.26 20.21
C MET A 203 4.23 -17.22 21.02
N SER A 204 3.90 -16.08 20.41
CA SER A 204 3.11 -15.03 21.06
C SER A 204 1.68 -15.50 21.34
N ILE A 205 1.04 -16.18 20.38
CA ILE A 205 -0.29 -16.76 20.57
C ILE A 205 -0.27 -17.80 21.70
N VAL A 206 0.71 -18.70 21.70
CA VAL A 206 0.88 -19.70 22.76
C VAL A 206 1.09 -19.02 24.11
N GLY A 207 1.91 -17.97 24.18
CA GLY A 207 2.15 -17.19 25.39
C GLY A 207 0.88 -16.54 25.96
N VAL A 208 0.06 -15.92 25.11
CA VAL A 208 -1.23 -15.32 25.51
C VAL A 208 -2.19 -16.40 26.04
N LEU A 209 -2.32 -17.52 25.34
CA LEU A 209 -3.18 -18.62 25.77
C LEU A 209 -2.72 -19.22 27.11
N ALA A 210 -1.40 -19.39 27.30
CA ALA A 210 -0.83 -19.85 28.55
C ALA A 210 -1.15 -18.86 29.69
N PHE A 211 -0.94 -17.55 29.48
CA PHE A 211 -1.24 -16.51 30.46
C PHE A 211 -2.73 -16.51 30.88
N LEU A 212 -3.64 -16.59 29.92
CA LEU A 212 -5.08 -16.64 30.19
C LEU A 212 -5.49 -17.92 30.93
N SER A 213 -4.84 -19.06 30.63
CA SER A 213 -5.11 -20.32 31.34
C SER A 213 -4.62 -20.31 32.79
N LEU A 214 -3.45 -19.72 33.05
CA LEU A 214 -2.88 -19.52 34.38
C LEU A 214 -3.75 -18.58 35.23
N GLY A 215 -4.23 -17.48 34.66
CA GLY A 215 -5.15 -16.56 35.36
C GLY A 215 -6.47 -17.20 35.79
N ARG A 216 -6.97 -18.17 35.02
CA ARG A 216 -8.16 -18.97 35.40
C ARG A 216 -7.89 -19.99 36.51
N LEU A 217 -6.66 -20.52 36.58
CA LEU A 217 -6.25 -21.44 37.64
C LEU A 217 -6.06 -20.71 38.98
N ILE A 218 -5.47 -19.51 38.96
CA ILE A 218 -5.25 -18.69 40.16
C ILE A 218 -6.58 -18.20 40.74
N ASN A 219 -7.55 -17.81 39.91
CA ASN A 219 -8.88 -17.38 40.39
C ASN A 219 -9.78 -18.54 40.88
N LYS A 220 -9.35 -19.79 40.76
CA LYS A 220 -10.05 -20.98 41.27
C LYS A 220 -9.46 -21.50 42.59
N LEU A 221 -8.30 -21.00 43.00
CA LEU A 221 -7.69 -21.25 44.32
C LEU A 221 -8.11 -20.14 45.29
#